data_AF-A0A4Q1K8I0-F1
#
_entry.id   AF-A0A4Q1K8I0-F1
#
_cell.length_a   1.000
_cell.length_b   1.000
_cell.length_c   1.000
_cell.angle_alpha   90.00
_cell.angle_beta   90.00
_cell.angle_gamma   90.00
#
_symmetry.space_group_name_H-M   'P 1'
#
loop_
_entity.id
_entity.type
_entity.pdbx_description
1 polymer ?
#
loop_
_entity_poly.entity_id
_entity_poly.type
_entity_poly.pdbx_seq_one_letter_code
_entity_poly.pdbx_strand_id
1 'polypeptide(L)'
;MLHHDSRIKFILFVLVLVAGLLAYLTKIMTKRFLYNYLNAVPSKGLTAVLLVLHWGTAVGVALLLPEYLKRFPNIKALFDYCPVWEYGATLCLFLLSLMGFSGILNVVFYRKNNLS
;
A
#
# COMPACT_ATOMS: atom_id res chain seq x y z
N MET A 1 -29.83 -2.96 22.90
CA MET A 1 -29.36 -3.86 21.82
C MET A 1 -29.28 -3.20 20.43
N LEU A 2 -30.17 -2.27 20.04
CA LEU A 2 -30.17 -1.60 18.72
C LEU A 2 -28.91 -0.77 18.34
N HIS A 3 -28.13 -0.29 19.31
CA HIS A 3 -26.91 0.49 19.01
C HIS A 3 -25.73 -0.36 18.51
N HIS A 4 -25.69 -1.66 18.82
CA HIS A 4 -24.59 -2.53 18.40
C HIS A 4 -24.67 -2.84 16.89
N ASP A 5 -25.88 -3.07 16.37
CA ASP A 5 -26.12 -3.33 14.94
C ASP A 5 -25.73 -2.15 14.06
N SER A 6 -26.00 -0.93 14.51
CA SER A 6 -25.69 0.28 13.74
C SER A 6 -24.17 0.52 13.63
N ARG A 7 -23.41 0.23 14.70
CA ARG A 7 -21.95 0.33 14.70
C ARG A 7 -21.30 -0.73 13.83
N ILE A 8 -21.79 -1.97 13.87
CA ILE A 8 -21.28 -3.07 13.03
C ILE A 8 -21.54 -2.78 11.54
N LYS A 9 -22.74 -2.31 11.19
CA LYS A 9 -23.06 -1.88 9.81
C LYS A 9 -22.16 -0.75 9.33
N PHE A 10 -21.88 0.23 10.20
CA PHE A 10 -20.96 1.32 9.88
C PHE A 10 -19.52 0.82 9.66
N ILE A 11 -19.01 -0.06 10.53
CA ILE A 11 -17.68 -0.66 10.39
C ILE A 11 -17.59 -1.47 9.08
N LEU A 12 -18.60 -2.29 8.78
CA LEU A 12 -18.66 -3.05 7.53
C LEU A 12 -18.71 -2.14 6.30
N PHE A 13 -19.48 -1.05 6.35
CA PHE A 13 -19.54 -0.06 5.28
C PHE A 13 -18.18 0.61 5.05
N VAL A 14 -17.49 1.00 6.12
CA VAL A 14 -16.14 1.57 6.06
C VAL A 14 -15.15 0.55 5.48
N LEU A 15 -15.19 -0.70 5.92
CA LEU A 15 -14.34 -1.77 5.37
C LEU A 15 -14.57 -2.00 3.88
N VAL A 16 -15.83 -2.00 3.43
CA VAL A 16 -16.17 -2.11 2.00
C VAL A 16 -15.66 -0.91 1.21
N LEU A 17 -15.78 0.31 1.75
CA LEU A 17 -15.23 1.53 1.14
C LEU A 17 -13.70 1.46 1.00
N VAL A 18 -13.01 1.03 2.06
CA VAL A 18 -11.55 0.85 2.05
C VAL A 18 -11.14 -0.22 1.05
N ALA A 19 -11.84 -1.35 1.00
CA ALA A 19 -11.60 -2.41 0.02
C ALA A 19 -11.84 -1.94 -1.42
N GLY A 20 -12.90 -1.16 -1.65
CA GLY A 20 -13.21 -0.57 -2.96
C GLY A 20 -12.15 0.45 -3.40
N LEU A 21 -11.68 1.30 -2.48
CA LEU A 21 -10.61 2.25 -2.74
C LEU A 21 -9.29 1.54 -3.04
N LEU A 22 -8.94 0.50 -2.26
CA LEU A 22 -7.79 -0.36 -2.49
C LEU A 22 -7.88 -1.03 -3.86
N ALA A 23 -9.01 -1.66 -4.20
CA ALA A 23 -9.20 -2.31 -5.49
C ALA A 23 -9.09 -1.33 -6.67
N TYR A 24 -9.61 -0.11 -6.52
CA TYR A 24 -9.48 0.93 -7.53
C TYR A 24 -8.04 1.43 -7.69
N LEU A 25 -7.34 1.68 -6.59
CA LEU A 25 -5.91 2.02 -6.58
C LEU A 25 -5.08 0.90 -7.20
N THR A 26 -5.31 -0.35 -6.81
CA THR A 26 -4.67 -1.52 -7.41
C THR A 26 -4.96 -1.56 -8.91
N LYS A 27 -6.20 -1.35 -9.37
CA LYS A 27 -6.53 -1.30 -10.80
C LYS A 27 -5.75 -0.22 -11.55
N ILE A 28 -5.63 0.99 -10.99
CA ILE A 28 -4.83 2.06 -11.59
C ILE A 28 -3.35 1.66 -11.64
N MET A 29 -2.81 1.14 -10.53
CA MET A 29 -1.42 0.71 -10.42
C MET A 29 -1.12 -0.43 -11.41
N THR A 30 -1.99 -1.43 -11.51
CA THR A 30 -1.88 -2.54 -12.46
C THR A 30 -1.92 -2.04 -13.90
N LYS A 31 -2.90 -1.19 -14.26
CA LYS A 31 -3.02 -0.68 -15.63
C LYS A 31 -1.83 0.16 -16.06
N ARG A 32 -1.33 1.04 -15.19
CA ARG A 32 -0.26 1.98 -15.55
C ARG A 32 1.15 1.40 -15.36
N PHE A 33 1.33 0.50 -14.40
CA PHE A 33 2.65 0.00 -14.05
C PHE A 33 2.81 -1.47 -14.42
N LEU A 34 1.90 -2.37 -13.99
CA LEU A 34 2.09 -3.81 -14.23
C LEU A 34 2.12 -4.17 -15.72
N TYR A 35 1.29 -3.55 -16.56
CA TYR A 35 1.35 -3.79 -18.01
C TYR A 35 2.64 -3.26 -18.64
N ASN A 36 3.13 -2.10 -18.19
CA ASN A 36 4.42 -1.57 -18.63
C ASN A 36 5.58 -2.48 -18.18
N TYR A 37 5.46 -3.08 -17.00
CA TYR A 37 6.39 -4.10 -16.48
C TYR A 37 6.47 -5.33 -17.37
N LEU A 38 5.31 -5.91 -17.66
CA LEU A 38 5.19 -7.12 -18.47
C LEU A 38 5.71 -6.91 -19.89
N ASN A 39 5.54 -5.70 -20.43
CA ASN A 39 6.04 -5.35 -21.75
C ASN A 39 7.55 -5.01 -21.75
N ALA A 40 8.09 -4.44 -20.67
CA ALA A 40 9.51 -4.05 -20.60
C ALA A 40 10.45 -5.17 -20.12
N VAL A 41 9.91 -6.21 -19.49
CA VAL A 41 10.69 -7.32 -18.93
C VAL A 41 10.36 -8.63 -19.66
N PRO A 42 11.27 -9.16 -20.50
CA PRO A 42 11.00 -10.38 -21.28
C PRO A 42 11.00 -11.66 -20.42
N SER A 43 11.58 -11.62 -19.22
CA SER A 43 11.65 -12.78 -18.32
C SER A 43 10.48 -12.81 -17.34
N LYS A 44 9.62 -13.82 -17.47
CA LYS A 44 8.51 -14.09 -16.53
C LYS A 44 8.98 -14.23 -15.08
N GLY A 45 10.17 -14.79 -14.87
CA GLY A 45 10.77 -14.93 -13.54
C GLY A 45 11.12 -13.59 -12.90
N LEU A 46 11.70 -12.67 -13.68
CA LEU A 46 12.05 -11.35 -13.18
C LEU A 46 10.80 -10.52 -12.84
N THR A 47 9.73 -10.64 -13.65
CA THR A 47 8.45 -10.02 -13.33
C THR A 47 7.86 -10.53 -12.01
N ALA A 48 7.92 -11.85 -11.76
CA ALA A 48 7.43 -12.42 -10.50
C ALA A 48 8.22 -11.89 -9.30
N VAL A 49 9.55 -11.82 -9.39
CA VAL A 49 10.41 -11.27 -8.35
C VAL A 49 10.08 -9.80 -8.07
N LEU A 50 9.92 -8.99 -9.13
CA LEU A 50 9.56 -7.57 -8.99
C LEU A 50 8.17 -7.38 -8.37
N LEU A 51 7.22 -8.25 -8.71
CA LEU A 51 5.88 -8.22 -8.12
C LEU A 51 5.92 -8.55 -6.62
N VAL A 52 6.66 -9.59 -6.24
CA VAL A 52 6.85 -9.97 -4.84
C VAL A 52 7.58 -8.87 -4.07
N LEU A 53 8.63 -8.27 -4.65
CA LEU A 53 9.32 -7.14 -4.04
C LEU A 53 8.40 -5.93 -3.88
N HIS A 54 7.57 -5.63 -4.88
CA HIS A 54 6.66 -4.49 -4.86
C HIS A 54 5.62 -4.58 -3.75
N TRP A 55 4.96 -5.74 -3.61
CA TRP A 55 3.98 -5.94 -2.55
C TRP A 55 4.64 -6.20 -1.19
N GLY A 56 5.71 -6.99 -1.17
CA GLY A 56 6.44 -7.35 0.05
C GLY A 56 7.08 -6.16 0.74
N THR A 57 7.67 -5.23 -0.02
CA THR A 57 8.19 -3.98 0.55
C THR A 57 7.08 -3.11 1.12
N ALA A 58 5.94 -2.99 0.42
CA ALA A 58 4.83 -2.20 0.90
C ALA A 58 4.22 -2.77 2.20
N VAL A 59 4.04 -4.10 2.27
CA VAL A 59 3.61 -4.79 3.49
C VAL A 59 4.64 -4.63 4.60
N GLY A 60 5.93 -4.83 4.30
CA GLY A 60 7.00 -4.69 5.28
C GLY A 60 7.07 -3.30 5.89
N VAL A 61 6.99 -2.25 5.07
CA VAL A 61 6.94 -0.85 5.54
C VAL A 61 5.69 -0.60 6.39
N ALA A 62 4.52 -1.06 5.93
CA ALA A 62 3.27 -0.86 6.64
C ALA A 62 3.26 -1.52 8.03
N LEU A 63 3.90 -2.69 8.19
CA LEU A 63 3.92 -3.42 9.45
C LEU A 63 5.02 -2.93 10.41
N LEU A 64 6.21 -2.64 9.89
CA LEU A 64 7.39 -2.36 10.73
C LEU A 64 7.52 -0.88 11.10
N LEU A 65 7.11 0.02 10.20
CA LEU A 65 7.33 1.45 10.40
C LEU A 65 6.45 2.03 11.52
N PRO A 66 5.16 1.67 11.70
CA PRO A 66 4.38 2.10 12.86
C PRO A 66 5.00 1.68 14.20
N GLU A 67 5.49 0.43 14.30
CA GLU A 67 6.18 -0.09 15.48
C GLU A 67 7.49 0.67 15.75
N TYR A 68 8.23 1.00 14.71
CA TYR A 68 9.40 1.87 14.84
C TYR A 68 9.02 3.28 15.32
N LEU A 69 7.93 3.86 14.81
CA LEU A 69 7.46 5.19 15.19
C LEU A 69 7.00 5.25 16.66
N LYS A 70 6.54 4.14 17.25
CA LYS A 70 6.24 4.04 18.69
C LYS A 70 7.46 4.23 19.60
N ARG A 71 8.69 4.25 19.06
CA ARG A 71 9.89 4.64 19.83
C ARG A 71 9.91 6.13 20.19
N PHE A 72 9.15 6.96 19.47
CA PHE A 72 9.03 8.38 19.76
C PHE A 72 7.88 8.62 20.74
N PRO A 73 8.11 9.24 21.91
CA PRO A 73 7.12 9.34 22.98
C PRO A 73 5.83 10.07 22.57
N ASN A 74 5.94 11.09 21.71
CA ASN A 74 4.79 11.83 21.20
C ASN A 74 3.91 11.01 20.25
N ILE A 75 4.53 10.18 19.40
CA ILE A 75 3.80 9.32 18.47
C ILE A 75 3.21 8.12 19.21
N LYS A 76 3.95 7.57 20.17
CA LYS A 76 3.45 6.52 21.06
C LYS A 76 2.21 6.98 21.80
N ALA A 77 2.24 8.16 22.43
CA ALA A 77 1.09 8.71 23.12
C ALA A 77 -0.11 8.93 22.19
N LEU A 78 0.12 9.35 20.93
CA LEU A 78 -0.93 9.52 19.94
C LEU A 78 -1.60 8.18 19.55
N PHE A 79 -0.81 7.13 19.33
CA PHE A 79 -1.31 5.80 18.99
C PHE A 79 -1.99 5.11 20.18
N ASP A 80 -1.43 5.24 21.38
CA ASP A 80 -2.02 4.70 22.61
C ASP A 80 -3.36 5.40 22.95
N TYR A 81 -3.47 6.70 22.69
CA TYR A 81 -4.71 7.47 22.92
C TYR A 81 -5.82 7.09 21.94
N CYS A 82 -5.48 6.82 20.67
CA CYS A 82 -6.47 6.50 19.66
C CYS A 82 -5.91 5.49 18.63
N PRO A 83 -6.20 4.18 18.83
CA PRO A 83 -5.72 3.10 17.97
C PRO A 83 -6.12 3.23 16.50
N VAL A 84 -7.20 3.96 16.20
CA VAL A 84 -7.63 4.23 14.82
C VAL A 84 -6.55 4.96 14.03
N TRP A 85 -5.76 5.83 14.66
CA TRP A 85 -4.65 6.52 14.00
C TRP A 85 -3.51 5.57 13.63
N GLU A 86 -3.28 4.53 14.43
CA GLU A 86 -2.29 3.50 14.10
C GLU A 86 -2.70 2.71 12.86
N TYR A 87 -3.97 2.29 12.78
CA TYR A 87 -4.51 1.61 11.60
C TYR A 87 -4.52 2.52 10.37
N GLY A 88 -4.89 3.79 10.54
CA GLY A 88 -4.86 4.79 9.47
C GLY A 88 -3.43 5.05 8.96
N ALA A 89 -2.47 5.21 9.87
CA ALA A 89 -1.06 5.40 9.52
C ALA A 89 -0.49 4.18 8.78
N THR A 90 -0.78 2.96 9.26
CA THR A 90 -0.43 1.70 8.60
C THR A 90 -0.96 1.65 7.17
N LEU A 91 -2.25 1.97 6.97
CA LEU A 91 -2.86 1.98 5.65
C LEU A 91 -2.25 3.04 4.73
N CYS A 92 -2.01 4.25 5.24
CA CYS A 92 -1.36 5.32 4.48
C CYS A 92 0.06 4.93 4.07
N LEU A 93 0.84 4.33 4.98
CA LEU A 93 2.19 3.87 4.70
C LEU A 93 2.22 2.74 3.66
N PHE A 94 1.27 1.81 3.74
CA PHE A 94 1.08 0.78 2.72
C PHE A 94 0.84 1.40 1.33
N LEU A 95 -0.09 2.35 1.23
CA LEU A 95 -0.42 2.99 -0.04
C LEU A 95 0.75 3.85 -0.58
N LEU A 96 1.41 4.61 0.28
CA LEU A 96 2.55 5.45 -0.11
C LEU A 96 3.75 4.63 -0.56
N SER A 97 4.05 3.52 0.12
CA SER A 97 5.13 2.62 -0.27
C SER A 97 4.83 1.91 -1.59
N LEU A 98 3.58 1.49 -1.80
CA LEU A 98 3.12 0.96 -3.09
C LEU A 98 3.34 2.01 -4.19
N MET A 99 2.82 3.23 -4.02
CA MET A 99 2.97 4.30 -5.03
C MET A 99 4.43 4.68 -5.27
N GLY A 100 5.24 4.80 -4.20
CA GLY A 100 6.65 5.16 -4.28
C GLY A 100 7.47 4.12 -5.02
N PHE A 101 7.28 2.84 -4.71
CA PHE A 101 7.96 1.76 -5.41
C PHE A 101 7.57 1.73 -6.89
N SER A 102 6.27 1.81 -7.21
CA SER A 102 5.79 1.91 -8.60
C SER A 102 6.38 3.11 -9.35
N GLY A 103 6.53 4.26 -8.68
CA GLY A 103 7.14 5.46 -9.25
C GLY A 103 8.61 5.29 -9.61
N ILE A 104 9.43 4.79 -8.67
CA ILE A 104 10.86 4.51 -8.88
C ILE A 104 11.02 3.57 -10.08
N LEU A 105 10.24 2.51 -10.06
CA LEU A 105 10.14 1.51 -11.10
C LEU A 105 9.81 2.14 -12.47
N ASN A 106 8.76 2.94 -12.58
CA ASN A 106 8.44 3.62 -13.84
C ASN A 106 9.58 4.50 -14.37
N VAL A 107 10.27 5.24 -13.49
CA VAL A 107 11.43 6.06 -13.89
C VAL A 107 12.56 5.20 -14.44
N VAL A 108 12.90 4.10 -13.75
CA VAL A 108 13.99 3.19 -14.17
C VAL A 108 13.72 2.58 -15.55
N PHE A 109 12.50 2.09 -15.79
CA PHE A 109 12.17 1.41 -17.04
C PHE A 109 11.89 2.39 -18.20
N TYR A 110 11.32 3.56 -17.92
CA TYR A 110 11.19 4.64 -18.91
C TYR A 110 12.57 5.10 -19.40
N ARG A 111 13.55 5.24 -18.49
CA ARG A 111 14.92 5.62 -18.85
C ARG A 111 15.59 4.54 -19.69
N LYS A 112 15.37 3.26 -19.38
CA LYS A 112 15.93 2.14 -20.15
C LYS A 112 15.42 2.10 -21.59
N ASN A 113 14.12 2.30 -21.81
CA ASN A 113 13.51 2.23 -23.15
C ASN A 113 13.86 3.42 -24.06
N ASN A 114 14.31 4.56 -23.52
CA ASN A 114 14.76 5.72 -24.30
C ASN A 114 16.28 5.76 -24.56
N LEU A 115 17.03 4.78 -24.02
CA LEU A 115 18.48 4.66 -24.21
C LEU A 115 18.86 3.46 -25.09
N SER A 116 17.89 2.64 -25.49
CA SER A 116 18.03 1.50 -26.41
C SER A 116 17.51 1.86 -27.80
#